data_AF-A0A5Y5H168-F1
#
_entry.id   AF-A0A5Y5H168-F1
#
_cell.length_a   1.000
_cell.length_b   1.000
_cell.length_c   1.000
_cell.angle_alpha   90.00
_cell.angle_beta   90.00
_cell.angle_gamma   90.00
#
_symmetry.space_group_name_H-M   'P 1'
#
loop_
_entity.id
_entity.type
_entity.pdbx_description
1 polymer ?
#
loop_
_entity_poly.entity_id
_entity_poly.type
_entity_poly.pdbx_seq_one_letter_code
_entity_poly.pdbx_strand_id
1 'polypeptide(L)'
;MEKLNTMERFLILFERFVKKLEESGLAESDIIDKSYLFCVGFYIKYKNDIDNIELANRDVVLSFMLTSYYCFINNIENRVVDSDKIRRMCSLLIHFILNNKTNSENLFINEKRKYDRSVLAKSLRDRNVNYIANYNKNA
;
A
#
# COMPACT_ATOMS: atom_id res chain seq x y z
N MET A 1 0.87 -24.58 -6.62
CA MET A 1 0.37 -23.19 -6.73
C MET A 1 1.56 -22.29 -7.01
N GLU A 2 1.49 -21.51 -8.08
CA GLU A 2 2.50 -20.51 -8.42
C GLU A 2 2.55 -19.41 -7.33
N LYS A 3 3.74 -18.92 -6.99
CA LYS A 3 3.92 -17.96 -5.91
C LYS A 3 3.47 -16.57 -6.38
N LEU A 4 2.42 -16.02 -5.75
CA LEU A 4 1.93 -14.68 -6.04
C LEU A 4 3.03 -13.62 -5.83
N ASN A 5 3.22 -12.75 -6.82
CA ASN A 5 4.08 -11.56 -6.72
C ASN A 5 3.40 -10.47 -5.85
N THR A 6 4.16 -9.43 -5.49
CA THR A 6 3.69 -8.37 -4.58
C THR A 6 2.46 -7.62 -5.10
N MET A 7 2.39 -7.38 -6.41
CA MET A 7 1.24 -6.71 -7.04
C MET A 7 0.00 -7.61 -7.05
N GLU A 8 0.18 -8.92 -7.27
CA GLU A 8 -0.94 -9.85 -7.20
C GLU A 8 -1.49 -9.96 -5.77
N ARG A 9 -0.60 -9.99 -4.77
CA ARG A 9 -1.00 -9.97 -3.36
C ARG A 9 -1.72 -8.68 -2.99
N PHE A 10 -1.25 -7.54 -3.51
CA PHE A 10 -1.91 -6.25 -3.32
C PHE A 10 -3.36 -6.32 -3.80
N LEU A 11 -3.60 -6.73 -5.05
CA LEU A 11 -4.93 -6.73 -5.65
C LEU A 11 -5.91 -7.65 -4.92
N ILE A 12 -5.45 -8.84 -4.50
CA ILE A 12 -6.27 -9.78 -3.70
C ILE A 12 -6.60 -9.20 -2.32
N LEU A 13 -5.63 -8.59 -1.64
CA LEU A 13 -5.88 -7.96 -0.34
C LEU A 13 -6.78 -6.73 -0.46
N PHE A 14 -6.61 -5.96 -1.53
CA PHE A 14 -7.40 -4.78 -1.82
C PHE A 14 -8.88 -5.16 -2.07
N GLU A 15 -9.13 -6.20 -2.85
CA GLU A 15 -10.48 -6.74 -3.07
C GLU A 15 -11.17 -7.09 -1.73
N ARG A 16 -10.48 -7.87 -0.90
CA ARG A 16 -11.01 -8.29 0.41
C ARG A 16 -11.25 -7.11 1.33
N PHE A 17 -10.37 -6.11 1.29
CA PHE A 17 -10.48 -4.91 2.08
C PHE A 17 -11.71 -4.09 1.67
N VAL A 18 -11.87 -3.79 0.37
CA VAL A 18 -13.04 -3.06 -0.16
C VAL A 18 -14.33 -3.80 0.18
N LYS A 19 -14.38 -5.12 -0.05
CA LYS A 19 -15.54 -5.94 0.28
C LYS A 19 -15.95 -5.81 1.75
N LYS A 20 -14.97 -5.79 2.67
CA LYS A 20 -15.23 -5.62 4.11
C LYS A 20 -15.75 -4.23 4.46
N LEU A 21 -15.30 -3.19 3.77
CA LEU A 21 -15.81 -1.83 3.96
C LEU A 21 -17.26 -1.70 3.48
N GLU A 22 -17.58 -2.28 2.33
CA GLU A 22 -18.95 -2.35 1.78
C GLU A 22 -19.89 -3.12 2.71
N GLU A 23 -19.47 -4.32 3.18
CA GLU A 23 -20.22 -5.13 4.14
C GLU A 23 -20.47 -4.41 5.47
N SER A 24 -19.64 -3.41 5.80
CA SER A 24 -19.80 -2.58 7.01
C SER A 24 -20.79 -1.43 6.83
N GLY A 25 -21.38 -1.25 5.64
CA GLY A 25 -22.37 -0.21 5.36
C GLY A 25 -21.81 1.21 5.29
N LEU A 26 -20.51 1.36 5.00
CA LEU A 26 -19.86 2.66 4.88
C LEU A 26 -20.32 3.41 3.62
N ALA A 27 -20.32 4.74 3.68
CA ALA A 27 -20.57 5.58 2.51
C ALA A 27 -19.43 5.43 1.48
N GLU A 28 -19.74 5.61 0.19
CA GLU A 28 -18.74 5.46 -0.89
C GLU A 28 -17.52 6.38 -0.70
N SER A 29 -17.72 7.60 -0.20
CA SER A 29 -16.62 8.53 0.13
C SER A 29 -15.69 7.95 1.20
N ASP A 30 -16.23 7.35 2.26
CA ASP A 30 -15.43 6.73 3.33
C ASP A 30 -14.69 5.49 2.81
N ILE A 31 -15.32 4.74 1.91
CA ILE A 31 -14.70 3.59 1.24
C ILE A 31 -13.52 4.06 0.41
N ILE A 32 -13.68 5.13 -0.38
CA ILE A 32 -12.62 5.71 -1.21
C ILE A 32 -11.46 6.20 -0.34
N ASP A 33 -11.73 6.98 0.71
CA ASP A 33 -10.70 7.53 1.59
C ASP A 33 -9.90 6.42 2.29
N LYS A 34 -10.59 5.41 2.83
CA LYS A 34 -9.94 4.27 3.48
C LYS A 34 -9.19 3.39 2.49
N SER A 35 -9.72 3.23 1.28
CA SER A 35 -9.05 2.51 0.18
C SER A 35 -7.79 3.23 -0.27
N TYR A 36 -7.81 4.56 -0.37
CA TYR A 36 -6.62 5.34 -0.65
C TYR A 36 -5.55 5.16 0.43
N LEU A 37 -5.94 5.25 1.71
CA LEU A 37 -5.04 5.02 2.84
C LEU A 37 -4.46 3.60 2.84
N PHE A 38 -5.26 2.59 2.46
CA PHE A 38 -4.78 1.23 2.28
C PHE A 38 -3.67 1.15 1.21
N CYS A 39 -3.89 1.78 0.05
CA CYS A 39 -2.90 1.82 -1.04
C CYS A 39 -1.60 2.51 -0.60
N VAL A 40 -1.71 3.63 0.11
CA VAL A 40 -0.57 4.35 0.71
C VAL A 40 0.22 3.44 1.65
N GLY A 41 -0.47 2.80 2.60
CA GLY A 41 0.16 1.93 3.59
C GLY A 41 0.82 0.71 2.96
N PHE A 42 0.17 0.12 1.95
CA PHE A 42 0.72 -1.01 1.21
C PHE A 42 1.99 -0.62 0.47
N TYR A 43 1.96 0.46 -0.31
CA TYR A 43 3.12 0.95 -1.04
C TYR A 43 4.30 1.23 -0.09
N ILE A 44 4.09 1.99 0.98
CA ILE A 44 5.17 2.33 1.94
C ILE A 44 5.82 1.07 2.53
N LYS A 45 5.00 0.08 2.90
CA LYS A 45 5.47 -1.14 3.55
C LYS A 45 6.26 -2.04 2.59
N TYR A 46 5.83 -2.12 1.34
CA TYR A 46 6.35 -3.07 0.36
C TYR A 46 7.16 -2.40 -0.76
N LYS A 47 7.54 -1.11 -0.60
CA LYS A 47 8.23 -0.34 -1.64
C LYS A 47 9.43 -1.09 -2.23
N ASN A 48 10.29 -1.70 -1.40
CA ASN A 48 11.49 -2.40 -1.87
C ASN A 48 11.17 -3.62 -2.75
N ASP A 49 10.00 -4.23 -2.57
CA ASP A 49 9.51 -5.35 -3.38
C ASP A 49 8.78 -4.88 -4.65
N ILE A 50 8.45 -3.59 -4.72
CA ILE A 50 7.80 -2.89 -5.83
C ILE A 50 8.85 -2.10 -6.67
N ASP A 51 9.99 -1.74 -6.07
CA ASP A 51 11.03 -0.78 -6.49
C ASP A 51 11.84 -1.16 -7.75
N ASN A 52 11.41 -2.15 -8.55
CA ASN A 52 11.82 -2.19 -9.96
C ASN A 52 11.13 -1.09 -10.79
N ILE A 53 10.23 -0.32 -10.17
CA ILE A 53 9.55 0.81 -10.76
C ILE A 53 10.17 2.05 -10.12
N GLU A 54 11.10 2.72 -10.82
CA GLU A 54 11.57 4.06 -10.43
C GLU A 54 10.40 5.05 -10.50
N LEU A 55 9.58 5.06 -9.45
CA LEU A 55 8.54 6.05 -9.30
C LEU A 55 9.21 7.36 -8.94
N ALA A 56 9.16 8.31 -9.87
CA ALA A 56 9.57 9.68 -9.62
C ALA A 56 8.94 10.16 -8.31
N ASN A 57 9.68 10.95 -7.51
CA ASN A 57 9.26 11.41 -6.18
C ASN A 57 7.92 12.19 -6.13
N ARG A 58 7.26 12.41 -7.27
CA ARG A 58 5.92 13.02 -7.39
C ARG A 58 4.95 11.98 -7.95
N ASP A 59 3.72 11.98 -7.43
CA ASP A 59 2.64 11.11 -7.92
C ASP A 59 2.94 9.61 -7.68
N VAL A 60 3.64 9.30 -6.59
CA VAL A 60 4.06 7.93 -6.24
C VAL A 60 2.87 6.99 -6.12
N VAL A 61 1.85 7.38 -5.36
CA VAL A 61 0.66 6.53 -5.15
C VAL A 61 -0.17 6.43 -6.43
N LEU A 62 -0.26 7.50 -7.22
CA LEU A 62 -0.93 7.46 -8.53
C LEU A 62 -0.24 6.46 -9.44
N SER A 63 1.08 6.52 -9.52
CA SER A 63 1.85 5.62 -10.38
C SER A 63 1.75 4.17 -9.91
N PHE A 64 1.80 3.94 -8.59
CA PHE A 64 1.51 2.63 -8.00
C PHE A 64 0.11 2.12 -8.39
N MET A 65 -0.92 2.98 -8.34
CA MET A 65 -2.28 2.61 -8.74
C MET A 65 -2.38 2.31 -10.24
N LEU A 66 -1.72 3.09 -11.09
CA LEU A 66 -1.67 2.84 -12.54
C LEU A 66 -0.97 1.52 -12.87
N THR A 67 0.17 1.24 -12.22
CA THR A 67 0.85 -0.06 -12.36
C THR A 67 -0.04 -1.20 -11.87
N SER A 68 -0.72 -1.02 -10.73
CA SER A 68 -1.64 -2.03 -10.20
C SER A 68 -2.78 -2.31 -11.17
N TYR A 69 -3.35 -1.27 -11.76
CA TYR A 69 -4.39 -1.39 -12.76
C TYR A 69 -3.91 -2.12 -14.03
N TYR A 70 -2.71 -1.77 -14.51
CA TYR A 70 -2.08 -2.47 -15.63
C TYR A 70 -1.81 -3.96 -15.31
N CYS A 71 -1.31 -4.26 -14.11
CA CYS A 71 -1.07 -5.64 -13.67
C CYS A 71 -2.37 -6.44 -13.59
N PHE A 72 -3.43 -5.82 -13.08
CA PHE A 72 -4.76 -6.40 -12.98
C PHE A 72 -5.30 -6.84 -14.35
N ILE A 73 -5.31 -5.94 -15.34
CA ILE A 73 -5.80 -6.22 -16.69
C ILE A 73 -5.01 -7.36 -17.34
N ASN A 74 -3.68 -7.38 -17.18
CA ASN A 74 -2.83 -8.29 -17.95
C ASN A 74 -2.60 -9.67 -17.30
N ASN A 75 -2.69 -9.79 -15.97
CA ASN A 75 -2.20 -10.99 -15.28
C ASN A 75 -3.21 -11.68 -14.33
N ILE A 76 -4.23 -10.97 -13.83
CA ILE A 76 -5.00 -11.44 -12.66
C ILE A 76 -6.51 -11.31 -12.86
N GLU A 77 -7.01 -10.78 -13.97
CA GLU A 77 -8.46 -10.67 -14.17
C GLU A 77 -9.19 -12.01 -13.92
N ASN A 78 -8.57 -13.13 -14.29
CA ASN A 78 -9.08 -14.49 -14.07
C ASN A 78 -8.85 -15.07 -12.66
N ARG A 79 -8.09 -14.40 -11.79
CA ARG A 79 -7.74 -14.85 -10.42
C ARG A 79 -8.41 -14.02 -9.31
N VAL A 80 -8.91 -12.82 -9.63
CA VAL A 80 -9.74 -12.00 -8.72
C VAL A 80 -11.19 -12.50 -8.81
N VAL A 81 -11.90 -12.58 -7.68
CA VAL A 81 -13.28 -13.12 -7.65
C VAL A 81 -14.27 -12.12 -8.24
N ASP A 82 -14.04 -10.82 -8.04
CA ASP A 82 -14.85 -9.72 -8.57
C ASP A 82 -13.99 -8.72 -9.35
N SER A 83 -13.68 -9.08 -10.60
CA SER A 83 -12.82 -8.30 -11.49
C SER A 83 -13.41 -6.91 -11.82
N ASP A 84 -14.70 -6.83 -12.09
CA ASP A 84 -15.38 -5.57 -12.40
C ASP A 84 -15.32 -4.59 -11.23
N LYS A 85 -15.48 -5.08 -10.00
CA LYS A 85 -15.34 -4.26 -8.79
C LYS A 85 -13.93 -3.70 -8.63
N ILE A 86 -12.89 -4.53 -8.79
CA ILE A 86 -11.51 -4.05 -8.68
C ILE A 86 -11.21 -3.03 -9.78
N ARG A 87 -11.70 -3.26 -11.00
CA ARG A 87 -11.57 -2.31 -12.10
C ARG A 87 -12.19 -0.95 -11.72
N ARG A 88 -13.44 -0.96 -11.25
CA ARG A 88 -14.16 0.24 -10.80
C ARG A 88 -13.40 0.96 -9.68
N MET A 89 -12.95 0.24 -8.65
CA MET A 89 -12.28 0.83 -7.50
C MET A 89 -10.91 1.43 -7.86
N CYS A 90 -10.14 0.77 -8.70
CA CYS A 90 -8.90 1.34 -9.23
C CYS A 90 -9.18 2.64 -10.00
N SER A 91 -10.19 2.68 -10.87
CA SER A 91 -10.59 3.89 -11.58
C SER A 91 -11.03 5.01 -10.61
N LEU A 92 -11.87 4.70 -9.63
CA LEU A 92 -12.30 5.68 -8.61
C LEU A 92 -11.12 6.26 -7.83
N LEU A 93 -10.16 5.42 -7.43
CA LEU A 93 -8.95 5.87 -6.73
C LEU A 93 -8.05 6.73 -7.61
N ILE A 94 -7.88 6.39 -8.89
CA ILE A 94 -7.11 7.21 -9.83
C ILE A 94 -7.77 8.60 -9.97
N HIS A 95 -9.09 8.65 -10.16
CA HIS A 95 -9.83 9.91 -10.23
C HIS A 95 -9.76 10.70 -8.92
N PHE A 96 -9.89 10.02 -7.78
CA PHE A 96 -9.74 10.64 -6.46
C PHE A 96 -8.38 11.32 -6.32
N ILE A 97 -7.29 10.64 -6.66
CA ILE A 97 -5.93 11.19 -6.58
C ILE A 97 -5.76 12.39 -7.52
N LEU A 98 -6.23 12.27 -8.77
CA LEU A 98 -6.13 13.35 -9.75
C LEU A 98 -6.90 14.61 -9.31
N ASN A 99 -8.09 14.43 -8.73
CA ASN A 99 -8.93 15.52 -8.25
C ASN A 99 -8.46 16.11 -6.91
N ASN A 100 -7.64 15.40 -6.15
CA ASN A 100 -7.18 15.80 -4.80
C ASN A 100 -5.66 15.82 -4.66
N LYS A 101 -4.92 16.06 -5.76
CA LYS A 101 -3.47 15.86 -5.88
C LYS A 101 -2.66 16.35 -4.67
N THR A 102 -2.88 17.60 -4.24
CA THR A 102 -2.16 18.18 -3.09
C THR A 102 -2.47 17.46 -1.78
N ASN A 103 -3.74 17.14 -1.54
CA ASN A 103 -4.16 16.48 -0.30
C ASN A 103 -3.67 15.02 -0.26
N SER A 104 -3.77 14.31 -1.38
CA SER A 104 -3.29 12.94 -1.51
C SER A 104 -1.76 12.86 -1.30
N GLU A 105 -1.00 13.77 -1.92
CA GLU A 105 0.46 13.81 -1.78
C GLU A 105 0.87 14.15 -0.33
N ASN A 106 0.20 15.12 0.30
CA ASN A 106 0.45 15.47 1.70
C ASN A 106 0.15 14.31 2.65
N LEU A 107 -0.94 13.56 2.41
CA LEU A 107 -1.27 12.37 3.19
C LEU A 107 -0.18 11.32 3.05
N PHE A 108 0.25 11.02 1.82
CA PHE A 108 1.34 10.08 1.56
C PHE A 108 2.62 10.47 2.29
N ILE A 109 3.07 11.72 2.17
CA ILE A 109 4.28 12.22 2.85
C ILE A 109 4.16 12.05 4.37
N ASN A 110 2.99 12.35 4.94
CA ASN A 110 2.76 12.26 6.38
C ASN A 110 2.79 10.81 6.87
N GLU A 111 2.11 9.89 6.18
CA GLU A 111 2.12 8.47 6.53
C GLU A 111 3.50 7.84 6.35
N LYS A 112 4.22 8.20 5.28
CA LYS A 112 5.61 7.79 5.07
C LYS A 112 6.50 8.24 6.22
N ARG A 113 6.40 9.50 6.65
CA ARG A 113 7.17 10.02 7.80
C ARG A 113 6.83 9.28 9.09
N LYS A 114 5.57 8.92 9.33
CA LYS A 114 5.17 8.11 10.51
C LYS A 114 5.82 6.72 10.47
N TYR A 115 5.77 6.06 9.30
CA TYR A 115 6.38 4.75 9.12
C TYR A 115 7.89 4.78 9.29
N ASP A 116 8.58 5.71 8.63
CA ASP A 116 10.05 5.85 8.70
C ASP A 116 10.52 6.06 10.15
N ARG A 117 9.80 6.86 10.95
CA ARG A 117 10.06 7.03 12.39
C ARG A 117 9.88 5.72 13.16
N SER A 118 8.81 4.97 12.88
CA SER A 118 8.54 3.68 13.54
C SER A 118 9.64 2.65 13.25
N VAL A 119 10.07 2.55 11.99
CA VAL A 119 11.17 1.67 11.57
C VAL A 119 12.48 2.06 12.25
N LEU A 120 12.80 3.36 12.27
CA LEU A 120 14.00 3.87 12.95
C LEU A 120 13.97 3.55 14.45
N ALA A 121 12.86 3.83 15.13
CA ALA A 121 12.69 3.55 16.55
C ALA A 121 12.87 2.06 16.87
N LYS A 122 12.32 1.16 16.03
CA LYS A 122 12.52 -0.28 16.16
C LYS A 122 13.99 -0.65 16.01
N SER A 123 14.66 -0.17 14.95
CA SER A 123 16.07 -0.47 14.70
C SER A 123 17.01 0.01 15.82
N LEU A 124 16.66 1.10 16.49
CA LEU A 124 17.41 1.63 17.63
C LEU A 124 17.22 0.76 18.88
N ARG A 125 15.98 0.31 19.13
CA ARG A 125 15.67 -0.63 20.22
C ARG A 125 16.40 -1.95 20.04
N ASP A 126 16.34 -2.53 18.84
CA ASP A 126 16.99 -3.82 18.53
C ASP A 126 18.51 -3.73 18.71
N ARG A 127 19.13 -2.62 18.28
CA ARG A 127 20.56 -2.37 18.52
C ARG A 127 20.92 -2.26 20.00
N ASN A 128 20.10 -1.58 20.79
CA ASN A 128 20.33 -1.44 22.23
C ASN A 128 20.22 -2.78 22.96
N VAL A 129 19.20 -3.59 22.64
CA VAL A 129 19.05 -4.95 23.18
C VAL A 129 20.27 -5.81 22.85
N ASN A 130 20.75 -5.76 21.62
CA ASN A 130 21.94 -6.51 21.21
C ASN A 130 23.22 -6.03 21.92
N TYR A 131 23.36 -4.73 22.15
CA TYR A 131 24.49 -4.17 22.90
C TYR A 131 24.51 -4.69 24.36
N ILE A 132 23.36 -4.64 25.04
CA ILE A 132 23.21 -5.14 26.43
C ILE A 132 23.49 -6.65 26.49
N ALA A 133 22.94 -7.42 25.55
CA ALA A 133 23.14 -8.86 25.50
C ALA A 133 24.62 -9.24 25.29
N ASN A 134 25.35 -8.48 24.47
CA ASN A 134 26.78 -8.72 24.23
C ASN A 134 27.65 -8.28 25.43
N TYR A 135 27.29 -7.19 26.11
CA TYR A 135 27.97 -6.77 27.34
C TYR A 135 27.86 -7.85 28.42
N ASN A 136 26.65 -8.37 28.65
CA ASN A 136 26.39 -9.40 29.67
C ASN A 136 27.01 -10.78 29.34
N LYS A 137 27.37 -11.05 28.08
CA LYS A 137 28.08 -12.29 27.70
C LYS A 137 29.59 -12.20 27.89
N ASN A 138 30.12 -10.98 27.96
CA ASN A 138 31.55 -10.70 28.06
C ASN A 138 31.95 -10.22 29.46
N ALA A 139 31.02 -10.22 30.42
CA ALA A 139 31.23 -9.96 31.84
C ALA A 139 31.15 -11.29 32.61
#